data_AF-A0A9Q0W2S7-F1
#
_entry.id   AF-A0A9Q0W2S7-F1
#
_cell.length_a   1.000
_cell.length_b   1.000
_cell.length_c   1.000
_cell.angle_alpha   90.00
_cell.angle_beta   90.00
_cell.angle_gamma   90.00
#
_symmetry.space_group_name_H-M   'P 1'
#
loop_
_entity.id
_entity.type
_entity.pdbx_description
1 polymer ?
#
loop_
_entity_poly.entity_id
_entity_poly.type
_entity_poly.pdbx_seq_one_letter_code
_entity_poly.pdbx_strand_id
1 'polypeptide(L)'
;MPQRSLVSWNAMIDAFVLFGEFETALQFFVQFQQQFFEPDGYTMQSVINACAGLCALSLGMWAHAYLLRNCGVSVASDDVLVNNSLLDMYCKCGSLDFATQIFEGMQKHDITSWNSMILGFAMHGRGESALECFERMIRTSRYVPNSITFVGVLSACNHRYMVNEGRKYFDMMINEYKIEPQLEHYGCLVDILARAGLIDEALELVSSMPMKPDVVIWRSLLDSCCKKNASVELSEKIARQILESGEGDSSGVYVLLSRVYASASRWNDVGLVRKLMTNNGILKEPGCSLIELDGVTHELFAGDTSHPQTKEIYQVLNVIEERLDSIGYKPDYSQAPMVDELNTSKRDTLRLHSERLAIALGLLNLKPGMPIRIFKNLRVCDDCHKVTELISEIFNVEIIVRDRVRFHHFKDGSCSCMDYW
;
A
#
# COMPACT_ATOMS: atom_id res chain seq x y z
N MET A 1 -9.95 -26.15 25.19
CA MET A 1 -8.96 -26.47 26.25
C MET A 1 -9.49 -25.98 27.58
N PRO A 2 -9.61 -26.83 28.62
CA PRO A 2 -10.19 -26.46 29.91
C PRO A 2 -9.26 -25.60 30.80
N GLN A 3 -7.94 -25.61 30.57
CA GLN A 3 -6.99 -24.64 31.12
C GLN A 3 -6.02 -24.19 30.03
N ARG A 4 -5.77 -22.89 29.93
CA ARG A 4 -4.82 -22.29 28.99
C ARG A 4 -3.55 -21.89 29.74
N SER A 5 -2.39 -22.18 29.15
CA SER A 5 -1.07 -21.70 29.59
C SER A 5 -0.61 -20.51 28.72
N LEU A 6 0.42 -19.79 29.16
CA LEU A 6 1.09 -18.74 28.35
C LEU A 6 1.44 -19.25 26.94
N VAL A 7 2.05 -20.43 26.84
CA VAL A 7 2.42 -21.05 25.56
C VAL A 7 1.21 -21.30 24.67
N SER A 8 0.09 -21.78 25.24
CA SER A 8 -1.13 -22.01 24.45
C SER A 8 -1.75 -20.70 23.94
N TRP A 9 -1.66 -19.62 24.72
CA TRP A 9 -2.12 -18.31 24.28
C TRP A 9 -1.23 -17.73 23.18
N ASN A 10 0.10 -17.80 23.34
CA ASN A 10 1.05 -17.36 22.32
C ASN A 10 0.81 -18.09 21.00
N ALA A 11 0.65 -19.41 21.05
CA ALA A 11 0.35 -20.21 19.85
C ALA A 11 -0.99 -19.83 19.19
N MET A 12 -2.01 -19.49 19.97
CA MET A 12 -3.30 -19.07 19.42
C MET A 12 -3.21 -17.68 18.77
N ILE A 13 -2.59 -16.71 19.43
CA ILE A 13 -2.42 -15.35 18.90
C ILE A 13 -1.58 -15.40 17.63
N ASP A 14 -0.44 -16.10 17.66
CA ASP A 14 0.44 -16.27 16.50
C ASP A 14 -0.27 -16.99 15.34
N ALA A 15 -1.04 -18.03 15.62
CA ALA A 15 -1.82 -18.70 14.58
C ALA A 15 -2.79 -17.74 13.86
N PHE A 16 -3.53 -16.90 14.59
CA PHE A 16 -4.40 -15.91 13.96
C PHE A 16 -3.62 -14.90 13.11
N VAL A 17 -2.45 -14.46 13.57
CA VAL A 17 -1.55 -13.60 12.79
C VAL A 17 -1.10 -14.28 11.50
N LEU A 18 -0.70 -15.55 11.57
CA LEU A 18 -0.26 -16.33 10.39
C LEU A 18 -1.37 -16.54 9.36
N PHE A 19 -2.63 -16.60 9.79
CA PHE A 19 -3.80 -16.67 8.90
C PHE A 19 -4.31 -15.29 8.44
N GLY A 20 -3.67 -14.18 8.86
CA GLY A 20 -4.08 -12.82 8.49
C GLY A 20 -5.27 -12.27 9.28
N GLU A 21 -5.73 -12.99 10.30
CA GLU A 21 -6.85 -12.64 11.17
C GLU A 21 -6.39 -11.70 12.30
N PHE A 22 -5.83 -10.55 11.92
CA PHE A 22 -5.11 -9.66 12.84
C PHE A 22 -6.02 -9.05 13.93
N GLU A 23 -7.25 -8.66 13.60
CA GLU A 23 -8.20 -8.15 14.60
C GLU A 23 -8.53 -9.22 15.64
N THR A 24 -8.77 -10.45 15.19
CA THR A 24 -9.01 -11.60 16.05
C THR A 24 -7.80 -11.88 16.95
N ALA A 25 -6.58 -11.81 16.41
CA ALA A 25 -5.36 -11.94 17.20
C ALA A 25 -5.31 -10.92 18.36
N LEU A 26 -5.63 -9.65 18.09
CA LEU A 26 -5.68 -8.60 19.10
C LEU A 26 -6.82 -8.79 20.11
N GLN A 27 -7.98 -9.28 19.68
CA GLN A 27 -9.06 -9.64 20.62
C GLN A 27 -8.63 -10.76 21.57
N PHE A 28 -7.91 -11.78 21.06
CA PHE A 28 -7.34 -12.84 21.89
C PHE A 28 -6.26 -12.31 22.84
N PHE A 29 -5.47 -11.32 22.42
CA PHE A 29 -4.53 -10.64 23.31
C PHE A 29 -5.23 -9.88 24.44
N VAL A 30 -6.34 -9.19 24.17
CA VAL A 30 -7.15 -8.55 25.23
C VAL A 30 -7.69 -9.59 26.21
N GLN A 31 -8.21 -10.73 25.71
CA GLN A 31 -8.66 -11.83 26.58
C GLN A 31 -7.52 -12.43 27.40
N PHE A 32 -6.33 -12.58 26.81
CA PHE A 32 -5.12 -13.03 27.50
C PHE A 32 -4.80 -12.13 28.70
N GLN A 33 -4.84 -10.81 28.51
CA GLN A 33 -4.62 -9.84 29.59
C GLN A 33 -5.71 -9.87 30.67
N GLN A 34 -6.99 -10.06 30.27
CA GLN A 34 -8.11 -10.20 31.21
C GLN A 34 -8.00 -11.45 32.11
N GLN A 35 -7.25 -12.45 31.67
CA GLN A 35 -6.93 -13.64 32.47
C GLN A 35 -5.66 -13.46 33.31
N PHE A 36 -5.16 -12.23 33.45
CA PHE A 36 -3.99 -11.84 34.25
C PHE A 36 -2.67 -12.50 33.83
N PHE A 37 -2.54 -12.91 32.56
CA PHE A 37 -1.24 -13.31 32.01
C PHE A 37 -0.42 -12.07 31.65
N GLU A 38 0.88 -12.12 31.95
CA GLU A 38 1.84 -11.09 31.55
C GLU A 38 2.40 -11.39 30.16
N PRO A 39 2.31 -10.45 29.21
CA PRO A 39 2.92 -10.59 27.89
C PRO A 39 4.45 -10.74 27.98
N ASP A 40 4.97 -11.79 27.35
CA ASP A 40 6.41 -11.97 27.12
C ASP A 40 6.83 -11.47 25.74
N GLY A 41 8.13 -11.58 25.41
CA GLY A 41 8.66 -11.16 24.11
C GLY A 41 7.96 -11.81 22.91
N TYR A 42 7.61 -13.10 23.02
CA TYR A 42 6.86 -13.83 21.98
C TYR A 42 5.42 -13.34 21.82
N THR A 43 4.75 -13.06 22.94
CA THR A 43 3.41 -12.47 22.95
C THR A 43 3.45 -11.14 22.20
N MET A 44 4.42 -10.29 22.56
CA MET A 44 4.55 -8.96 21.98
C MET A 44 4.96 -8.99 20.52
N GLN A 45 5.82 -9.94 20.10
CA GLN A 45 6.15 -10.14 18.69
C GLN A 45 4.88 -10.41 17.86
N SER A 46 4.00 -11.30 18.34
CA SER A 46 2.73 -11.61 17.68
C SER A 46 1.81 -10.38 17.60
N VAL A 47 1.71 -9.61 18.69
CA VAL A 47 0.93 -8.36 18.74
C VAL A 47 1.48 -7.32 17.75
N ILE A 48 2.81 -7.18 17.66
CA ILE A 48 3.47 -6.25 16.72
C ILE A 48 3.18 -6.65 15.28
N ASN A 49 3.27 -7.94 14.95
CA ASN A 49 2.92 -8.44 13.62
C ASN A 49 1.45 -8.20 13.28
N ALA A 50 0.53 -8.34 14.24
CA ALA A 50 -0.88 -7.99 14.05
C ALA A 50 -1.06 -6.48 13.77
N CYS A 51 -0.33 -5.63 14.51
CA CYS A 51 -0.35 -4.18 14.27
C CYS A 51 0.19 -3.82 12.88
N ALA A 52 1.22 -4.51 12.40
CA ALA A 52 1.77 -4.36 11.06
C ALA A 52 0.73 -4.69 9.97
N GLY A 53 -0.04 -5.76 10.18
CA GLY A 53 -1.12 -6.19 9.29
C GLY A 53 -2.28 -5.20 9.22
N LEU A 54 -2.66 -4.62 10.36
CA LEU A 54 -3.75 -3.64 10.48
C LEU A 54 -3.33 -2.19 10.21
N CYS A 55 -2.04 -1.93 10.04
CA CYS A 55 -1.47 -0.58 10.02
C CYS A 55 -1.77 0.23 11.30
N ALA A 56 -1.91 -0.44 12.45
CA ALA A 56 -2.30 0.18 13.73
C ALA A 56 -1.07 0.78 14.44
N LEU A 57 -0.69 2.00 14.05
CA LEU A 57 0.56 2.62 14.49
C LEU A 57 0.58 2.87 15.99
N SER A 58 -0.48 3.43 16.60
CA SER A 58 -0.44 3.76 18.03
C SER A 58 -0.36 2.51 18.90
N LEU A 59 -1.07 1.45 18.51
CA LEU A 59 -1.00 0.17 19.21
C LEU A 59 0.38 -0.48 19.04
N GLY A 60 0.97 -0.41 17.84
CA GLY A 60 2.33 -0.86 17.60
C GLY A 60 3.37 -0.09 18.43
N MET A 61 3.22 1.24 18.56
CA MET A 61 4.06 2.07 19.42
C MET A 61 3.88 1.72 20.90
N TRP A 62 2.65 1.48 21.34
CA TRP A 62 2.38 0.99 22.69
C TRP A 62 3.08 -0.35 22.95
N ALA A 63 2.99 -1.29 22.00
CA ALA A 63 3.61 -2.60 22.09
C ALA A 63 5.14 -2.51 22.17
N HIS A 64 5.75 -1.67 21.32
CA HIS A 64 7.18 -1.39 21.37
C HIS A 64 7.58 -0.78 22.72
N ALA A 65 6.81 0.18 23.24
CA ALA A 65 7.10 0.79 24.53
C ALA A 65 6.88 -0.16 25.72
N TYR A 66 5.98 -1.14 25.60
CA TYR A 66 5.80 -2.22 26.57
C TYR A 66 7.05 -3.11 26.61
N LEU A 67 7.57 -3.54 25.45
CA LEU A 67 8.81 -4.33 25.36
C LEU A 67 9.98 -3.64 26.07
N LEU A 68 10.19 -2.35 25.78
CA LEU A 68 11.27 -1.55 26.37
C LEU A 68 11.17 -1.43 27.90
N ARG A 69 9.95 -1.37 28.45
CA ARG A 69 9.72 -1.17 29.88
C ARG A 69 9.67 -2.46 30.69
N ASN A 70 9.06 -3.51 30.14
CA ASN A 70 8.64 -4.67 30.91
C ASN A 70 9.39 -5.96 30.55
N CYS A 71 9.88 -6.09 29.31
CA CYS A 71 10.60 -7.29 28.86
C CYS A 71 12.13 -7.15 28.97
N GLY A 72 12.62 -5.99 29.40
CA GLY A 72 14.03 -5.67 29.58
C GLY A 72 14.71 -5.17 28.30
N VAL A 73 15.69 -4.28 28.46
CA VAL A 73 16.40 -3.63 27.33
C VAL A 73 17.01 -4.66 26.39
N SER A 74 17.56 -5.76 26.90
CA SER A 74 18.18 -6.80 26.07
C SER A 74 17.21 -7.50 25.11
N VAL A 75 15.93 -7.67 25.48
CA VAL A 75 14.92 -8.25 24.57
C VAL A 75 14.56 -7.24 23.48
N ALA A 76 14.52 -5.96 23.79
CA ALA A 76 14.24 -4.92 22.81
C ALA A 76 15.46 -4.59 21.91
N SER A 77 16.69 -4.65 22.42
CA SER A 77 17.90 -4.22 21.70
C SER A 77 18.66 -5.37 21.03
N ASP A 78 18.62 -6.57 21.60
CA ASP A 78 19.51 -7.67 21.19
C ASP A 78 18.76 -8.83 20.50
N ASP A 79 17.43 -8.87 20.62
CA ASP A 79 16.61 -9.86 19.92
C ASP A 79 16.32 -9.41 18.48
N VAL A 80 17.00 -10.08 17.53
CA VAL A 80 16.87 -9.79 16.11
C VAL A 80 15.45 -10.09 15.60
N LEU A 81 14.75 -11.08 16.16
CA LEU A 81 13.40 -11.45 15.72
C LEU A 81 12.39 -10.37 16.11
N VAL A 82 12.45 -9.88 17.34
CA VAL A 82 11.60 -8.78 17.82
C VAL A 82 11.87 -7.50 17.03
N ASN A 83 13.15 -7.18 16.81
CA ASN A 83 13.53 -6.01 16.02
C ASN A 83 13.05 -6.12 14.58
N ASN A 84 13.16 -7.28 13.93
CA ASN A 84 12.63 -7.50 12.58
C ASN A 84 11.11 -7.28 12.50
N SER A 85 10.36 -7.74 13.51
CA SER A 85 8.92 -7.46 13.62
C SER A 85 8.63 -5.97 13.80
N LEU A 86 9.42 -5.25 14.59
CA LEU A 86 9.30 -3.80 14.74
C LEU A 86 9.61 -3.06 13.42
N LEU A 87 10.65 -3.46 12.69
CA LEU A 87 10.99 -2.90 11.38
C LEU A 87 9.82 -3.06 10.40
N ASP A 88 9.26 -4.26 10.29
CA ASP A 88 8.10 -4.54 9.41
C ASP A 88 6.88 -3.70 9.81
N MET A 89 6.58 -3.63 11.12
CA MET A 89 5.47 -2.84 11.65
C MET A 89 5.62 -1.35 11.34
N TYR A 90 6.76 -0.75 11.66
CA TYR A 90 6.96 0.68 11.43
C TYR A 90 6.97 1.04 9.93
N CYS A 91 7.53 0.18 9.07
CA CYS A 91 7.41 0.34 7.62
C CYS A 91 5.93 0.28 7.19
N LYS A 92 5.18 -0.78 7.53
CA LYS A 92 3.78 -0.96 7.09
C LYS A 92 2.80 0.05 7.69
N CYS A 93 3.15 0.68 8.82
CA CYS A 93 2.38 1.73 9.48
C CYS A 93 2.75 3.16 9.04
N GLY A 94 3.63 3.31 8.04
CA GLY A 94 3.93 4.63 7.47
C GLY A 94 4.90 5.46 8.32
N SER A 95 5.73 4.83 9.14
CA SER A 95 6.71 5.50 9.99
C SER A 95 8.13 4.95 9.77
N LEU A 96 8.61 5.16 8.54
CA LEU A 96 9.91 4.70 8.06
C LEU A 96 11.09 5.25 8.87
N ASP A 97 10.94 6.44 9.47
CA ASP A 97 11.99 7.05 10.29
C ASP A 97 12.25 6.24 11.56
N PHE A 98 11.20 5.72 12.23
CA PHE A 98 11.38 4.84 13.39
C PHE A 98 11.95 3.48 12.98
N ALA A 99 11.52 2.92 11.84
CA ALA A 99 12.13 1.69 11.32
C ALA A 99 13.65 1.90 11.07
N THR A 100 14.03 3.02 10.46
CA THR A 100 15.43 3.35 10.19
C THR A 100 16.22 3.52 11.50
N GLN A 101 15.68 4.22 12.49
CA GLN A 101 16.33 4.38 13.80
C GLN A 101 16.56 3.05 14.50
N ILE A 102 15.59 2.14 14.47
CA ILE A 102 15.74 0.79 15.04
C ILE A 102 16.82 0.04 14.28
N PHE A 103 16.76 0.03 12.95
CA PHE A 103 17.73 -0.67 12.12
C PHE A 103 19.17 -0.21 12.40
N GLU A 104 19.42 1.10 12.45
CA GLU A 104 20.76 1.64 12.74
C GLU A 104 21.19 1.39 14.20
N GLY A 105 20.23 1.23 15.12
CA GLY A 105 20.48 0.91 16.53
C GLY A 105 20.76 -0.56 16.82
N MET A 106 20.44 -1.47 15.89
CA MET A 106 20.66 -2.92 16.06
C MET A 106 22.14 -3.27 16.08
N GLN A 107 22.57 -4.04 17.08
CA GLN A 107 23.94 -4.56 17.19
C GLN A 107 24.25 -5.69 16.19
N LYS A 108 23.20 -6.42 15.79
CA LYS A 108 23.29 -7.54 14.86
C LYS A 108 22.12 -7.44 13.88
N HIS A 109 22.44 -7.49 12.60
CA HIS A 109 21.47 -7.66 11.53
C HIS A 109 21.48 -9.11 11.05
N ASP A 110 20.33 -9.60 10.61
CA ASP A 110 20.26 -10.78 9.76
C ASP A 110 19.77 -10.40 8.35
N ILE A 111 19.65 -11.39 7.47
CA ILE A 111 19.15 -11.18 6.11
C ILE A 111 17.74 -10.57 6.12
N THR A 112 16.93 -10.91 7.12
CA THR A 112 15.56 -10.41 7.26
C THR A 112 15.57 -8.93 7.63
N SER A 113 16.46 -8.47 8.51
CA SER A 113 16.62 -7.06 8.86
C SER A 113 16.89 -6.20 7.61
N TRP A 114 17.83 -6.65 6.77
CA TRP A 114 18.17 -5.97 5.51
C TRP A 114 17.00 -5.97 4.53
N ASN A 115 16.37 -7.13 4.34
CA ASN A 115 15.21 -7.27 3.45
C ASN A 115 14.05 -6.37 3.89
N SER A 116 13.74 -6.31 5.19
CA SER A 116 12.70 -5.43 5.74
C SER A 116 12.96 -3.97 5.41
N MET A 117 14.20 -3.50 5.52
CA MET A 117 14.54 -2.11 5.18
C MET A 117 14.54 -1.84 3.68
N ILE A 118 15.08 -2.75 2.85
CA ILE A 118 15.06 -2.60 1.38
C ILE A 118 13.60 -2.52 0.88
N LEU A 119 12.76 -3.45 1.33
CA LEU A 119 11.32 -3.46 1.01
C LEU A 119 10.61 -2.23 1.58
N GLY A 120 10.95 -1.81 2.81
CA GLY A 120 10.41 -0.61 3.44
C GLY A 120 10.70 0.65 2.63
N PHE A 121 11.96 0.87 2.22
CA PHE A 121 12.33 1.98 1.35
C PHE A 121 11.61 1.92 0.00
N ALA A 122 11.54 0.75 -0.63
CA ALA A 122 10.83 0.55 -1.90
C ALA A 122 9.33 0.86 -1.79
N MET A 123 8.68 0.37 -0.74
CA MET A 123 7.26 0.61 -0.46
C MET A 123 6.96 2.10 -0.22
N HIS A 124 7.95 2.88 0.24
CA HIS A 124 7.81 4.31 0.50
C HIS A 124 8.25 5.23 -0.66
N GLY A 125 8.52 4.66 -1.84
CA GLY A 125 8.99 5.43 -2.99
C GLY A 125 10.44 5.91 -2.87
N ARG A 126 11.20 5.44 -1.88
CA ARG A 126 12.61 5.81 -1.65
C ARG A 126 13.54 4.83 -2.36
N GLY A 127 13.39 4.72 -3.68
CA GLY A 127 14.12 3.75 -4.49
C GLY A 127 15.64 3.84 -4.33
N GLU A 128 16.21 5.05 -4.35
CA GLU A 128 17.66 5.27 -4.16
C GLU A 128 18.13 4.76 -2.79
N SER A 129 17.42 5.09 -1.72
CA SER A 129 17.74 4.59 -0.37
C SER A 129 17.64 3.06 -0.26
N ALA A 130 16.73 2.43 -0.99
CA ALA A 130 16.65 0.97 -1.05
C ALA A 130 17.88 0.36 -1.73
N LEU A 131 18.34 0.95 -2.85
CA LEU A 131 19.54 0.51 -3.56
C LEU A 131 20.81 0.76 -2.73
N GLU A 132 20.92 1.90 -2.04
CA GLU A 132 22.01 2.18 -1.09
C GLU A 132 22.03 1.15 0.06
N CYS A 133 20.86 0.79 0.58
CA CYS A 133 20.74 -0.24 1.62
C CYS A 133 21.21 -1.61 1.11
N PHE A 134 20.82 -1.98 -0.10
CA PHE A 134 21.31 -3.19 -0.78
C PHE A 134 22.83 -3.17 -0.99
N GLU A 135 23.39 -2.05 -1.44
CA GLU A 135 24.84 -1.89 -1.59
C GLU A 135 25.58 -2.04 -0.26
N ARG A 136 25.04 -1.50 0.83
CA ARG A 136 25.60 -1.61 2.17
C ARG A 136 25.56 -3.05 2.69
N MET A 137 24.48 -3.78 2.36
CA MET A 137 24.34 -5.20 2.65
C MET A 137 25.43 -6.03 1.94
N ILE A 138 25.61 -5.87 0.62
CA ILE A 138 26.59 -6.67 -0.15
C ILE A 138 28.06 -6.32 0.20
N ARG A 139 28.35 -5.08 0.60
CA ARG A 139 29.68 -4.69 1.10
C ARG A 139 30.02 -5.36 2.43
N THR A 140 29.01 -5.74 3.20
CA THR A 140 29.18 -6.45 4.45
C THR A 140 29.29 -7.94 4.16
N SER A 141 30.53 -8.46 4.00
CA SER A 141 30.87 -9.79 3.44
C SER A 141 30.20 -11.01 4.10
N ARG A 142 29.41 -10.84 5.16
CA ARG A 142 28.64 -11.90 5.82
C ARG A 142 27.30 -12.18 5.13
N TYR A 143 26.71 -11.24 4.41
CA TYR A 143 25.35 -11.37 3.91
C TYR A 143 25.32 -11.70 2.41
N VAL A 144 24.53 -12.71 2.06
CA VAL A 144 24.29 -13.12 0.67
C VAL A 144 22.85 -12.77 0.33
N PRO A 145 22.61 -11.91 -0.68
CA PRO A 145 21.28 -11.66 -1.23
C PRO A 145 20.51 -12.94 -1.53
N ASN A 146 19.23 -12.94 -1.21
CA ASN A 146 18.30 -14.04 -1.52
C ASN A 146 17.15 -13.56 -2.42
N SER A 147 16.23 -14.46 -2.75
CA SER A 147 15.02 -14.16 -3.56
C SER A 147 14.29 -12.91 -3.03
N ILE A 148 14.02 -12.85 -1.72
CA ILE A 148 13.31 -11.72 -1.10
C ILE A 148 14.11 -10.41 -1.24
N THR A 149 15.44 -10.44 -1.15
CA THR A 149 16.29 -9.27 -1.37
C THR A 149 16.06 -8.68 -2.77
N PHE A 150 16.02 -9.53 -3.80
CA PHE A 150 15.82 -9.08 -5.17
C PHE A 150 14.39 -8.63 -5.47
N VAL A 151 13.37 -9.19 -4.82
CA VAL A 151 12.01 -8.60 -4.84
C VAL A 151 12.04 -7.16 -4.35
N GLY A 152 12.74 -6.88 -3.25
CA GLY A 152 12.88 -5.52 -2.72
C GLY A 152 13.63 -4.57 -3.65
N VAL A 153 14.75 -5.02 -4.23
CA VAL A 153 15.55 -4.22 -5.17
C VAL A 153 14.79 -3.94 -6.47
N LEU A 154 14.09 -4.93 -7.03
CA LEU A 154 13.27 -4.74 -8.23
C LEU A 154 12.07 -3.83 -7.94
N SER A 155 11.43 -4.00 -6.78
CA SER A 155 10.34 -3.10 -6.33
C SER A 155 10.82 -1.66 -6.15
N ALA A 156 12.07 -1.43 -5.75
CA ALA A 156 12.65 -0.09 -5.67
C ALA A 156 12.80 0.56 -7.06
N CYS A 157 13.04 -0.24 -8.09
CA CYS A 157 13.16 0.20 -9.49
C CYS A 157 11.81 0.50 -10.16
N ASN A 158 10.67 0.20 -9.51
CA ASN A 158 9.35 0.66 -9.94
C ASN A 158 9.17 2.17 -9.80
N HIS A 159 10.15 2.88 -9.25
CA HIS A 159 10.16 4.32 -9.10
C HIS A 159 11.17 4.93 -10.08
N ARG A 160 10.85 6.07 -10.72
CA ARG A 160 11.77 6.91 -11.52
C ARG A 160 12.34 6.34 -12.83
N TYR A 161 11.56 5.69 -13.68
CA TYR A 161 12.05 5.18 -14.99
C TYR A 161 13.33 4.33 -14.90
N MET A 162 13.57 3.66 -13.77
CA MET A 162 14.76 2.85 -13.51
C MET A 162 14.71 1.49 -14.24
N VAL A 163 14.24 1.48 -15.49
CA VAL A 163 14.10 0.27 -16.30
C VAL A 163 15.43 -0.45 -16.47
N ASN A 164 16.50 0.31 -16.72
CA ASN A 164 17.83 -0.25 -16.92
C ASN A 164 18.40 -0.88 -15.63
N GLU A 165 18.20 -0.23 -14.48
CA GLU A 165 18.60 -0.80 -13.19
C GLU A 165 17.76 -2.04 -12.86
N GLY A 166 16.45 -2.01 -13.09
CA GLY A 166 15.58 -3.17 -12.93
C GLY A 166 16.06 -4.39 -13.72
N ARG A 167 16.42 -4.20 -15.00
CA ARG A 167 17.01 -5.27 -15.84
C ARG A 167 18.35 -5.75 -15.30
N LYS A 168 19.25 -4.81 -14.99
CA LYS A 168 20.58 -5.12 -14.44
C LYS A 168 20.49 -5.95 -13.17
N TYR A 169 19.60 -5.61 -12.23
CA TYR A 169 19.44 -6.38 -10.99
C TYR A 169 18.74 -7.72 -11.22
N PHE A 170 17.81 -7.82 -12.17
CA PHE A 170 17.22 -9.09 -12.56
C PHE A 170 18.27 -10.03 -13.19
N ASP A 171 19.14 -9.51 -14.05
CA ASP A 171 20.25 -10.26 -14.64
C ASP A 171 21.31 -10.65 -13.59
N MET A 172 21.63 -9.74 -12.66
CA MET A 172 22.54 -10.00 -11.54
C MET A 172 22.04 -11.15 -10.66
N MET A 173 20.74 -11.15 -10.34
CA MET A 173 20.09 -12.23 -9.57
C MET A 173 20.32 -13.61 -10.20
N ILE A 174 20.14 -13.72 -11.52
CA ILE A 174 20.27 -14.98 -12.26
C ILE A 174 21.74 -15.35 -12.46
N ASN A 175 22.54 -14.40 -12.95
CA ASN A 175 23.87 -14.69 -13.47
C ASN A 175 24.93 -14.71 -12.36
N GLU A 176 24.85 -13.82 -11.37
CA GLU A 176 25.84 -13.71 -10.30
C GLU A 176 25.43 -14.53 -9.08
N TYR A 177 24.17 -14.37 -8.63
CA TYR A 177 23.69 -15.02 -7.40
C TYR A 177 23.03 -16.39 -7.63
N LYS A 178 22.82 -16.78 -8.90
CA LYS A 178 22.22 -18.08 -9.28
C LYS A 178 20.84 -18.32 -8.64
N ILE A 179 20.07 -17.24 -8.45
CA ILE A 179 18.71 -17.31 -7.92
C ILE A 179 17.75 -17.47 -9.10
N GLU A 180 16.92 -18.51 -9.04
CA GLU A 180 15.89 -18.76 -10.04
C GLU A 180 14.75 -17.71 -9.91
N PRO A 181 14.37 -17.04 -11.00
CA PRO A 181 13.28 -16.06 -10.95
C PRO A 181 11.93 -16.71 -10.60
N GLN A 182 11.39 -16.34 -9.44
CA GLN A 182 10.01 -16.60 -9.04
C GLN A 182 9.01 -15.57 -9.59
N LEU A 183 7.72 -15.84 -9.39
CA LEU A 183 6.59 -15.04 -9.89
C LEU A 183 6.68 -13.57 -9.46
N GLU A 184 7.12 -13.32 -8.24
CA GLU A 184 7.27 -11.99 -7.63
C GLU A 184 8.34 -11.16 -8.37
N HIS A 185 9.44 -11.77 -8.82
CA HIS A 185 10.48 -11.07 -9.58
C HIS A 185 9.98 -10.68 -10.97
N TYR A 186 9.31 -11.61 -11.66
CA TYR A 186 8.67 -11.30 -12.94
C TYR A 186 7.61 -10.22 -12.78
N GLY A 187 6.79 -10.29 -11.73
CA GLY A 187 5.78 -9.28 -11.44
C GLY A 187 6.37 -7.89 -11.23
N CYS A 188 7.48 -7.79 -10.51
CA CYS A 188 8.21 -6.52 -10.38
C CYS A 188 8.70 -6.03 -11.75
N LEU A 189 9.41 -6.87 -12.52
CA LEU A 189 9.97 -6.45 -13.80
C LEU A 189 8.89 -6.09 -14.84
N VAL A 190 7.77 -6.83 -14.87
CA VAL A 190 6.62 -6.50 -15.70
C VAL A 190 6.02 -5.16 -15.28
N ASP A 191 5.88 -4.86 -13.98
CA ASP A 191 5.39 -3.56 -13.51
C ASP A 191 6.32 -2.41 -13.92
N ILE A 192 7.64 -2.60 -13.82
CA ILE A 192 8.66 -1.64 -14.29
C ILE A 192 8.45 -1.33 -15.79
N LEU A 193 8.37 -2.36 -16.63
CA LEU A 193 8.22 -2.22 -18.08
C LEU A 193 6.87 -1.63 -18.47
N ALA A 194 5.80 -2.11 -17.84
CA ALA A 194 4.45 -1.64 -18.06
C ALA A 194 4.36 -0.14 -17.79
N ARG A 195 4.84 0.35 -16.64
CA ARG A 195 4.81 1.79 -16.30
C ARG A 195 5.68 2.63 -17.21
N ALA A 196 6.82 2.10 -17.63
CA ALA A 196 7.66 2.74 -18.65
C ALA A 196 6.97 2.83 -20.02
N GLY A 197 5.89 2.08 -20.25
CA GLY A 197 5.14 2.04 -21.51
C GLY A 197 5.71 1.06 -22.53
N LEU A 198 6.63 0.19 -22.11
CA LEU A 198 7.24 -0.84 -22.92
C LEU A 198 6.33 -2.08 -22.91
N ILE A 199 5.08 -1.92 -23.38
CA ILE A 199 4.03 -2.93 -23.27
C ILE A 199 4.39 -4.21 -24.04
N ASP A 200 4.94 -4.05 -25.24
CA ASP A 200 5.33 -5.19 -26.08
C ASP A 200 6.42 -6.04 -25.40
N GLU A 201 7.46 -5.39 -24.86
CA GLU A 201 8.51 -6.08 -24.10
C GLU A 201 7.97 -6.74 -22.83
N ALA A 202 7.01 -6.09 -22.15
CA ALA A 202 6.39 -6.67 -20.97
C ALA A 202 5.57 -7.93 -21.31
N LEU A 203 4.91 -7.95 -22.47
CA LEU A 203 4.19 -9.13 -22.97
C LEU A 203 5.13 -10.25 -23.43
N GLU A 204 6.26 -9.90 -24.04
CA GLU A 204 7.32 -10.86 -24.38
C GLU A 204 7.88 -11.51 -23.12
N LEU A 205 8.17 -10.71 -22.08
CA LEU A 205 8.63 -11.20 -20.79
C LEU A 205 7.60 -12.17 -20.18
N VAL A 206 6.32 -11.80 -20.15
CA VAL A 206 5.23 -12.66 -19.67
C VAL A 206 5.14 -13.97 -20.46
N SER A 207 5.33 -13.90 -21.79
CA SER A 207 5.31 -15.09 -22.65
C SER A 207 6.52 -16.01 -22.44
N SER A 208 7.65 -15.45 -21.96
CA SER A 208 8.87 -16.20 -21.66
C SER A 208 8.90 -16.82 -20.27
N MET A 209 7.93 -16.51 -19.41
CA MET A 209 7.89 -17.01 -18.03
C MET A 209 7.78 -18.54 -17.99
N PRO A 210 8.55 -19.22 -17.13
CA PRO A 210 8.46 -20.68 -16.97
C PRO A 210 7.24 -21.12 -16.14
N MET A 211 6.51 -20.16 -15.55
CA MET A 211 5.30 -20.39 -14.76
C MET A 211 4.11 -19.60 -15.31
N LYS A 212 2.90 -20.02 -14.93
CA LYS A 212 1.66 -19.29 -15.25
C LYS A 212 1.69 -17.90 -14.58
N PRO A 213 1.49 -16.80 -15.33
CA PRO A 213 1.37 -15.47 -14.75
C PRO A 213 0.08 -15.35 -13.94
N ASP A 214 0.15 -14.64 -12.82
CA ASP A 214 -0.99 -14.42 -11.94
C ASP A 214 -1.82 -13.19 -12.33
N VAL A 215 -2.90 -12.99 -11.59
CA VAL A 215 -3.84 -11.87 -11.77
C VAL A 215 -3.16 -10.52 -11.53
N VAL A 216 -2.15 -10.44 -10.67
CA VAL A 216 -1.44 -9.19 -10.37
C VAL A 216 -0.65 -8.72 -11.59
N ILE A 217 0.12 -9.62 -12.23
CA ILE A 217 0.88 -9.35 -13.44
C ILE A 217 -0.02 -8.82 -14.56
N TRP A 218 -1.11 -9.54 -14.83
CA TRP A 218 -2.04 -9.14 -15.89
C TRP A 218 -2.77 -7.82 -15.58
N ARG A 219 -3.09 -7.56 -14.31
CA ARG A 219 -3.67 -6.28 -13.88
C ARG A 219 -2.70 -5.12 -14.08
N SER A 220 -1.42 -5.28 -13.77
CA SER A 220 -0.40 -4.25 -14.00
C SER A 220 -0.27 -3.89 -15.48
N LEU A 221 -0.29 -4.89 -16.37
CA LEU A 221 -0.31 -4.69 -17.81
C LEU A 221 -1.58 -3.95 -18.28
N LEU A 222 -2.75 -4.38 -17.82
CA LEU A 222 -4.03 -3.78 -18.20
C LEU A 222 -4.17 -2.33 -17.71
N ASP A 223 -3.68 -2.03 -16.50
CA ASP A 223 -3.65 -0.67 -15.96
C ASP A 223 -2.76 0.25 -16.80
N SER A 224 -1.58 -0.22 -17.22
CA SER A 224 -0.71 0.58 -18.09
C SER A 224 -1.30 0.82 -19.48
N CYS A 225 -2.00 -0.18 -20.04
CA CYS A 225 -2.70 -0.03 -21.32
C CYS A 225 -3.70 1.14 -21.30
N CYS A 226 -4.33 1.41 -20.15
CA CYS A 226 -5.23 2.55 -19.97
C CYS A 226 -4.53 3.91 -20.10
N LYS A 227 -3.27 4.03 -19.64
CA LYS A 227 -2.55 5.31 -19.49
C LYS A 227 -1.86 5.78 -20.78
N LYS A 228 -1.57 4.89 -21.73
CA LYS A 228 -0.67 5.19 -22.87
C LYS A 228 -1.25 4.91 -24.27
N ASN A 229 -2.57 4.97 -24.44
CA ASN A 229 -3.26 4.70 -25.72
C ASN A 229 -2.89 3.33 -26.33
N ALA A 230 -2.73 2.31 -25.48
CA ALA A 230 -2.60 0.95 -26.00
C ALA A 230 -3.89 0.54 -26.73
N SER A 231 -3.76 -0.39 -27.69
CA SER A 231 -4.91 -0.82 -28.48
C SER A 231 -6.00 -1.42 -27.59
N VAL A 232 -7.26 -1.08 -27.88
CA VAL A 232 -8.42 -1.60 -27.16
C VAL A 232 -8.46 -3.13 -27.29
N GLU A 233 -8.07 -3.65 -28.45
CA GLU A 233 -8.00 -5.08 -28.74
C GLU A 233 -7.02 -5.81 -27.81
N LEU A 234 -5.85 -5.23 -27.55
CA LEU A 234 -4.87 -5.82 -26.63
C LEU A 234 -5.41 -5.85 -25.20
N SER A 235 -6.02 -4.75 -24.76
CA SER A 235 -6.64 -4.65 -23.43
C SER A 235 -7.75 -5.69 -23.24
N GLU A 236 -8.60 -5.90 -24.26
CA GLU A 236 -9.62 -6.95 -24.25
C GLU A 236 -9.02 -8.35 -24.14
N LYS A 237 -7.92 -8.61 -24.86
CA LYS A 237 -7.22 -9.91 -24.80
C LYS A 237 -6.66 -10.18 -23.41
N ILE A 238 -5.99 -9.21 -22.80
CA ILE A 238 -5.46 -9.33 -21.44
C ILE A 238 -6.60 -9.58 -20.45
N ALA A 239 -7.70 -8.83 -20.54
CA ALA A 239 -8.82 -8.99 -19.64
C ALA A 239 -9.48 -10.38 -19.76
N ARG A 240 -9.59 -10.94 -20.98
CA ARG A 240 -10.07 -12.32 -21.18
C ARG A 240 -9.17 -13.33 -20.48
N GLN A 241 -7.85 -13.19 -20.57
CA GLN A 241 -6.91 -14.08 -19.88
C GLN A 241 -7.10 -14.06 -18.36
N ILE A 242 -7.40 -12.90 -17.76
CA ILE A 242 -7.69 -12.81 -16.32
C ILE A 242 -9.04 -13.45 -15.98
N LEU A 243 -10.08 -13.23 -16.79
CA LEU A 243 -11.41 -13.77 -16.52
C LEU A 243 -11.47 -15.30 -16.73
N GLU A 244 -10.73 -15.83 -17.70
CA GLU A 244 -10.62 -17.26 -17.98
C GLU A 244 -9.78 -18.01 -16.95
N SER A 245 -8.84 -17.34 -16.27
CA SER A 245 -8.01 -17.98 -15.25
C SER A 245 -8.81 -18.38 -14.01
N GLY A 246 -9.96 -17.75 -13.76
CA GLY A 246 -10.86 -18.04 -12.64
C GLY A 246 -10.28 -17.70 -11.27
N GLU A 247 -9.10 -17.09 -11.21
CA GLU A 247 -8.39 -16.75 -9.98
C GLU A 247 -8.69 -15.28 -9.60
N GLY A 248 -9.08 -15.03 -8.35
CA GLY A 248 -9.18 -13.68 -7.77
C GLY A 248 -10.44 -12.87 -8.09
N ASP A 249 -10.47 -11.63 -7.56
CA ASP A 249 -11.58 -10.69 -7.72
C ASP A 249 -11.74 -10.20 -9.18
N SER A 250 -12.77 -10.65 -9.87
CA SER A 250 -13.04 -10.23 -11.25
C SER A 250 -13.46 -8.75 -11.37
N SER A 251 -13.88 -8.11 -10.27
CA SER A 251 -14.37 -6.72 -10.24
C SER A 251 -13.36 -5.72 -10.77
N GLY A 252 -12.10 -5.81 -10.32
CA GLY A 252 -11.02 -4.92 -10.77
C GLY A 252 -10.78 -4.95 -12.28
N VAL A 253 -10.96 -6.12 -12.93
CA VAL A 253 -10.76 -6.29 -14.37
C VAL A 253 -11.82 -5.54 -15.16
N TYR A 254 -13.09 -5.70 -14.77
CA TYR A 254 -14.20 -4.98 -15.43
C TYR A 254 -14.08 -3.47 -15.24
N VAL A 255 -13.62 -3.00 -14.08
CA VAL A 255 -13.37 -1.57 -13.84
C VAL A 255 -12.27 -1.05 -14.78
N LEU A 256 -11.17 -1.78 -14.95
CA LEU A 256 -10.10 -1.40 -15.88
C LEU A 256 -10.56 -1.43 -17.34
N LEU A 257 -11.29 -2.47 -17.78
CA LEU A 257 -11.89 -2.52 -19.13
C LEU A 257 -12.84 -1.34 -19.38
N SER A 258 -13.69 -1.02 -18.41
CA SER A 258 -14.57 0.15 -18.49
C SER A 258 -13.78 1.45 -18.67
N ARG A 259 -12.59 1.57 -18.08
CA ARG A 259 -11.70 2.73 -18.27
C ARG A 259 -11.09 2.76 -19.66
N VAL A 260 -10.62 1.63 -20.17
CA VAL A 260 -10.10 1.50 -21.55
C VAL A 260 -11.17 1.93 -22.57
N TYR A 261 -12.40 1.45 -22.41
CA TYR A 261 -13.48 1.86 -23.31
C TYR A 261 -13.82 3.34 -23.18
N ALA A 262 -13.81 3.89 -21.96
CA ALA A 262 -14.05 5.31 -21.73
C ALA A 262 -12.95 6.19 -22.37
N SER A 263 -11.67 5.84 -22.24
CA SER A 263 -10.57 6.58 -22.87
C SER A 263 -10.62 6.51 -24.39
N ALA A 264 -11.07 5.37 -24.94
CA ALA A 264 -11.33 5.21 -26.37
C ALA A 264 -12.67 5.82 -26.85
N SER A 265 -13.40 6.55 -25.98
CA SER A 265 -14.73 7.14 -26.26
C SER A 265 -15.80 6.12 -26.71
N ARG A 266 -15.63 4.83 -26.36
CA ARG A 266 -16.55 3.72 -26.65
C ARG A 266 -17.60 3.57 -25.53
N TRP A 267 -18.46 4.56 -25.36
CA TRP A 267 -19.44 4.63 -24.25
C TRP A 267 -20.47 3.50 -24.22
N ASN A 268 -20.83 2.93 -25.38
CA ASN A 268 -21.73 1.78 -25.44
C ASN A 268 -21.10 0.55 -24.77
N ASP A 269 -19.81 0.31 -25.01
CA ASP A 269 -19.07 -0.80 -24.42
C ASP A 269 -18.88 -0.63 -22.91
N VAL A 270 -18.71 0.62 -22.44
CA VAL A 270 -18.77 0.95 -21.00
C VAL A 270 -20.09 0.50 -20.38
N GLY A 271 -21.21 0.81 -21.04
CA GLY A 271 -22.54 0.37 -20.61
C GLY A 271 -22.70 -1.15 -20.59
N LEU A 272 -22.16 -1.85 -21.62
CA LEU A 272 -22.17 -3.31 -21.70
C LEU A 272 -21.37 -3.95 -20.57
N VAL A 273 -20.17 -3.44 -20.27
CA VAL A 273 -19.34 -3.93 -19.16
C VAL A 273 -20.07 -3.80 -17.83
N ARG A 274 -20.72 -2.66 -17.56
CA ARG A 274 -21.53 -2.47 -16.35
C ARG A 274 -22.67 -3.48 -16.26
N LYS A 275 -23.38 -3.70 -17.37
CA LYS A 275 -24.45 -4.70 -17.43
C LYS A 275 -23.93 -6.11 -17.18
N LEU A 276 -22.77 -6.47 -17.72
CA LEU A 276 -22.11 -7.75 -17.46
C LEU A 276 -21.75 -7.92 -15.99
N MET A 277 -21.22 -6.88 -15.34
CA MET A 277 -20.95 -6.90 -13.90
C MET A 277 -22.22 -7.18 -13.10
N THR A 278 -23.32 -6.45 -13.39
CA THR A 278 -24.61 -6.65 -12.70
C THR A 278 -25.17 -8.05 -12.94
N ASN A 279 -25.13 -8.54 -14.18
CA ASN A 279 -25.64 -9.87 -14.53
C ASN A 279 -24.86 -11.01 -13.84
N ASN A 280 -23.56 -10.82 -13.64
CA ASN A 280 -22.70 -11.80 -12.96
C ASN A 280 -22.66 -11.61 -11.44
N GLY A 281 -23.45 -10.68 -10.88
CA GLY A 281 -23.48 -10.40 -9.43
C GLY A 281 -22.20 -9.78 -8.90
N ILE A 282 -21.38 -9.18 -9.76
CA ILE A 282 -20.09 -8.59 -9.41
C ILE A 282 -20.32 -7.17 -8.93
N LEU A 283 -20.03 -6.94 -7.64
CA LEU A 283 -20.09 -5.62 -7.04
C LEU A 283 -18.73 -4.93 -7.16
N LYS A 284 -18.75 -3.63 -7.44
CA LYS A 284 -17.55 -2.79 -7.35
C LYS A 284 -17.18 -2.64 -5.87
N GLU A 285 -15.94 -2.98 -5.52
CA GLU A 285 -15.42 -2.71 -4.19
C GLU A 285 -15.49 -1.19 -3.91
N PRO A 286 -16.17 -0.76 -2.83
CA PRO A 286 -16.24 0.66 -2.51
C PRO A 286 -14.87 1.17 -2.08
N GLY A 287 -14.57 2.41 -2.48
CA GLY A 287 -13.38 3.09 -1.97
C GLY A 287 -13.59 3.48 -0.51
N CYS A 288 -12.76 2.96 0.36
CA CYS A 288 -12.67 3.28 1.78
C CYS A 288 -11.29 3.91 2.10
N SER A 289 -11.28 4.93 2.96
CA SER A 289 -10.05 5.47 3.57
C SER A 289 -10.15 5.37 5.09
N LEU A 290 -9.09 4.87 5.73
CA LEU A 290 -8.95 4.76 7.17
C LEU A 290 -8.00 5.84 7.67
N ILE A 291 -8.34 6.47 8.80
CA ILE A 291 -7.46 7.39 9.53
C ILE A 291 -7.53 7.06 11.03
N GLU A 292 -6.37 7.02 11.68
CA GLU A 292 -6.28 6.78 13.13
C GLU A 292 -6.17 8.12 13.88
N LEU A 293 -7.09 8.36 14.82
CA LEU A 293 -7.12 9.54 15.69
C LEU A 293 -7.25 9.10 17.14
N ASP A 294 -6.30 9.53 17.99
CA ASP A 294 -6.28 9.21 19.42
C ASP A 294 -6.46 7.71 19.75
N GLY A 295 -5.92 6.83 18.89
CA GLY A 295 -5.99 5.37 19.04
C GLY A 295 -7.29 4.73 18.53
N VAL A 296 -8.17 5.51 17.89
CA VAL A 296 -9.40 5.04 17.27
C VAL A 296 -9.26 5.12 15.74
N THR A 297 -9.55 4.02 15.06
CA THR A 297 -9.59 3.98 13.59
C THR A 297 -10.96 4.46 13.10
N HIS A 298 -10.95 5.46 12.23
CA HIS A 298 -12.14 6.00 11.58
C HIS A 298 -12.18 5.54 10.13
N GLU A 299 -13.28 4.88 9.75
CA GLU A 299 -13.54 4.44 8.39
C GLU A 299 -14.41 5.45 7.65
N LEU A 300 -13.98 5.85 6.45
CA LEU A 300 -14.68 6.84 5.63
C LEU A 300 -14.88 6.32 4.20
N PHE A 301 -16.13 6.36 3.74
CA PHE A 301 -16.50 6.04 2.36
C PHE A 301 -16.71 7.30 1.53
N ALA A 302 -16.70 7.16 0.21
CA ALA A 302 -17.00 8.29 -0.67
C ALA A 302 -18.43 8.81 -0.42
N GLY A 303 -18.57 10.11 -0.14
CA GLY A 303 -19.85 10.74 0.20
C GLY A 303 -20.44 10.33 1.56
N ASP A 304 -19.63 9.77 2.45
CA ASP A 304 -20.08 9.34 3.77
C ASP A 304 -20.62 10.52 4.59
N THR A 305 -21.73 10.28 5.28
CA THR A 305 -22.39 11.22 6.20
C THR A 305 -22.74 10.57 7.54
N SER A 306 -22.28 9.34 7.79
CA SER A 306 -22.53 8.57 9.01
C SER A 306 -21.60 8.95 10.16
N HIS A 307 -20.46 9.58 9.86
CA HIS A 307 -19.48 9.96 10.86
C HIS A 307 -20.03 11.01 11.85
N PRO A 308 -19.75 10.91 13.18
CA PRO A 308 -20.26 11.85 14.17
C PRO A 308 -19.90 13.32 13.91
N GLN A 309 -18.71 13.57 13.34
CA GLN A 309 -18.22 14.91 12.97
C GLN A 309 -18.48 15.28 11.50
N THR A 310 -19.47 14.68 10.84
CA THR A 310 -19.73 14.90 9.40
C THR A 310 -19.88 16.39 9.06
N LYS A 311 -20.58 17.18 9.89
CA LYS A 311 -20.82 18.60 9.59
C LYS A 311 -19.52 19.38 9.52
N GLU A 312 -18.63 19.14 10.47
CA GLU A 312 -17.32 19.77 10.60
C GLU A 312 -16.37 19.32 9.48
N ILE A 313 -16.37 18.02 9.14
CA ILE A 313 -15.60 17.48 8.00
C ILE A 313 -15.98 18.21 6.70
N TYR A 314 -17.27 18.35 6.42
CA TYR A 314 -17.73 19.01 5.20
C TYR A 314 -17.46 20.52 5.18
N GLN A 315 -17.41 21.17 6.35
CA GLN A 315 -16.95 22.56 6.46
C GLN A 315 -15.47 22.68 6.10
N VAL A 316 -14.61 21.79 6.62
CA VAL A 316 -13.19 21.75 6.25
C VAL A 316 -13.01 21.45 4.76
N LEU A 317 -13.82 20.54 4.19
CA LEU A 317 -13.82 20.31 2.73
C LEU A 317 -14.17 21.56 1.93
N ASN A 318 -15.11 22.40 2.38
CA ASN A 318 -15.40 23.66 1.71
C ASN A 318 -14.18 24.60 1.72
N VAL A 319 -13.49 24.71 2.86
CA VAL A 319 -12.28 25.53 2.99
C VAL A 319 -11.16 25.01 2.08
N ILE A 320 -11.00 23.69 1.97
CA ILE A 320 -10.04 23.08 1.05
C ILE A 320 -10.37 23.47 -0.39
N GLU A 321 -11.63 23.31 -0.83
CA GLU A 321 -12.05 23.65 -2.19
C GLU A 321 -11.86 25.14 -2.51
N GLU A 322 -12.25 26.04 -1.61
CA GLU A 322 -12.06 27.48 -1.80
C GLU A 322 -10.58 27.84 -2.02
N ARG A 323 -9.67 27.21 -1.27
CA ARG A 323 -8.24 27.42 -1.43
C ARG A 323 -7.70 26.81 -2.73
N LEU A 324 -8.15 25.61 -3.10
CA LEU A 324 -7.79 24.99 -4.38
C LEU A 324 -8.26 25.86 -5.57
N ASP A 325 -9.48 26.40 -5.53
CA ASP A 325 -9.99 27.30 -6.56
C ASP A 325 -9.17 28.59 -6.64
N SER A 326 -8.73 29.14 -5.49
CA SER A 326 -7.92 30.36 -5.44
C SER A 326 -6.58 30.25 -6.16
N ILE A 327 -6.01 29.03 -6.25
CA ILE A 327 -4.76 28.76 -6.97
C ILE A 327 -5.00 28.22 -8.39
N GLY A 328 -6.26 28.17 -8.83
CA GLY A 328 -6.63 27.78 -10.19
C GLY A 328 -6.59 26.27 -10.45
N TYR A 329 -6.74 25.43 -9.42
CA TYR A 329 -6.84 23.98 -9.60
C TYR A 329 -8.01 23.61 -10.52
N LYS A 330 -7.78 22.64 -11.41
CA LYS A 330 -8.79 22.10 -12.33
C LYS A 330 -8.89 20.59 -12.11
N PRO A 331 -10.07 20.07 -11.76
CA PRO A 331 -10.24 18.63 -11.52
C PRO A 331 -10.00 17.80 -12.78
N ASP A 332 -9.36 16.64 -12.61
CA ASP A 332 -9.25 15.65 -13.67
C ASP A 332 -10.47 14.72 -13.65
N TYR A 333 -11.33 14.87 -14.66
CA TYR A 333 -12.55 14.08 -14.83
C TYR A 333 -12.33 12.75 -15.55
N SER A 334 -11.10 12.42 -15.96
CA SER A 334 -10.77 11.20 -16.71
C SER A 334 -11.14 9.93 -15.93
N GLN A 335 -10.99 9.96 -14.61
CA GLN A 335 -11.27 8.83 -13.71
C GLN A 335 -12.57 8.97 -12.91
N ALA A 336 -13.31 10.07 -13.08
CA ALA A 336 -14.58 10.28 -12.40
C ALA A 336 -15.65 9.32 -12.95
N PRO A 337 -16.48 8.70 -12.10
CA PRO A 337 -17.65 7.95 -12.56
C PRO A 337 -18.51 8.84 -13.47
N MET A 338 -19.07 8.28 -14.55
CA MET A 338 -20.17 8.96 -15.24
C MET A 338 -21.31 9.12 -14.24
N VAL A 339 -21.68 10.37 -13.95
CA VAL A 339 -22.82 10.69 -13.11
C VAL A 339 -24.09 10.36 -13.90
N ASP A 340 -25.02 9.65 -13.27
CA ASP A 340 -26.39 9.57 -13.79
C ASP A 340 -26.94 10.99 -13.91
N GLU A 341 -27.83 11.20 -14.88
CA GLU A 341 -28.49 12.48 -15.23
C GLU A 341 -29.26 13.16 -14.07
N LEU A 342 -29.22 12.57 -12.87
CA LEU A 342 -29.81 13.07 -11.63
C LEU A 342 -28.78 13.87 -10.81
N ASN A 343 -28.50 15.09 -11.26
CA ASN A 343 -28.17 16.28 -10.46
C ASN A 343 -26.88 16.36 -9.61
N THR A 344 -25.88 15.48 -9.78
CA THR A 344 -24.54 15.73 -9.18
C THR A 344 -23.53 16.09 -10.27
N SER A 345 -22.74 17.14 -10.07
CA SER A 345 -21.65 17.47 -11.00
C SER A 345 -20.55 16.42 -10.87
N LYS A 346 -19.83 16.06 -11.95
CA LYS A 346 -18.62 15.21 -11.86
C LYS A 346 -17.61 15.75 -10.84
N ARG A 347 -17.61 17.08 -10.64
CA ARG A 347 -16.82 17.77 -9.63
C ARG A 347 -17.21 17.38 -8.21
N ASP A 348 -18.50 17.26 -7.93
CA ASP A 348 -19.00 16.87 -6.61
C ASP A 348 -18.61 15.42 -6.28
N THR A 349 -18.60 14.53 -7.28
CA THR A 349 -18.18 13.14 -7.07
C THR A 349 -16.70 13.04 -6.65
N LEU A 350 -15.80 13.76 -7.32
CA LEU A 350 -14.37 13.79 -6.98
C LEU A 350 -14.12 14.43 -5.61
N ARG A 351 -14.84 15.51 -5.32
CA ARG A 351 -14.78 16.22 -4.04
C ARG A 351 -15.11 15.30 -2.86
N LEU A 352 -16.04 14.38 -3.06
CA LEU A 352 -16.54 13.48 -2.02
C LEU A 352 -15.76 12.17 -1.91
N HIS A 353 -14.60 12.03 -2.57
CA HIS A 353 -13.75 10.87 -2.40
C HIS A 353 -13.30 10.71 -0.94
N SER A 354 -13.23 9.45 -0.48
CA SER A 354 -12.90 9.07 0.90
C SER A 354 -11.58 9.67 1.40
N GLU A 355 -10.61 9.83 0.50
CA GLU A 355 -9.28 10.37 0.77
C GLU A 355 -9.40 11.82 1.22
N ARG A 356 -10.23 12.61 0.54
CA ARG A 356 -10.45 14.02 0.87
C ARG A 356 -11.20 14.16 2.19
N LEU A 357 -12.17 13.29 2.45
CA LEU A 357 -12.86 13.22 3.74
C LEU A 357 -11.87 12.89 4.88
N ALA A 358 -10.98 11.92 4.67
CA ALA A 358 -9.95 11.55 5.64
C ALA A 358 -8.94 12.68 5.89
N ILE A 359 -8.50 13.38 4.83
CA ILE A 359 -7.63 14.57 4.96
C ILE A 359 -8.34 15.67 5.74
N ALA A 360 -9.60 15.96 5.42
CA ALA A 360 -10.40 16.96 6.14
C ALA A 360 -10.58 16.60 7.62
N LEU A 361 -10.86 15.32 7.93
CA LEU A 361 -10.95 14.84 9.30
C LEU A 361 -9.60 14.94 10.03
N GLY A 362 -8.49 14.66 9.35
CA GLY A 362 -7.13 14.83 9.86
C GLY A 362 -6.80 16.29 10.17
N LEU A 363 -7.05 17.21 9.24
CA LEU A 363 -6.87 18.65 9.42
C LEU A 363 -7.71 19.22 10.57
N LEU A 364 -8.89 18.64 10.82
CA LEU A 364 -9.79 19.06 11.88
C LEU A 364 -9.27 18.70 13.28
N ASN A 365 -8.72 17.49 13.45
CA ASN A 365 -8.47 16.92 14.78
C ASN A 365 -6.98 16.80 15.14
N LEU A 366 -6.08 16.71 14.17
CA LEU A 366 -4.65 16.54 14.44
C LEU A 366 -4.00 17.86 14.86
N LYS A 367 -2.99 17.75 15.73
CA LYS A 367 -2.22 18.92 16.19
C LYS A 367 -1.33 19.45 15.04
N PRO A 368 -1.10 20.77 14.96
CA PRO A 368 -0.19 21.34 13.99
C PRO A 368 1.19 20.65 14.02
N GLY A 369 1.70 20.29 12.84
CA GLY A 369 2.98 19.60 12.67
C GLY A 369 2.92 18.07 12.79
N MET A 370 1.78 17.47 13.17
CA MET A 370 1.60 16.03 13.06
C MET A 370 1.24 15.64 11.62
N PRO A 371 1.89 14.62 11.04
CA PRO A 371 1.52 14.14 9.71
C PRO A 371 0.16 13.43 9.73
N ILE A 372 -0.64 13.67 8.70
CA ILE A 372 -1.92 12.98 8.48
C ILE A 372 -1.62 11.63 7.84
N ARG A 373 -1.95 10.52 8.50
CA ARG A 373 -1.74 9.16 7.97
C ARG A 373 -3.07 8.56 7.53
N ILE A 374 -3.14 8.15 6.27
CA ILE A 374 -4.35 7.60 5.66
C ILE A 374 -4.00 6.27 5.02
N PHE A 375 -4.81 5.25 5.28
CA PHE A 375 -4.76 3.98 4.56
C PHE A 375 -5.94 3.87 3.59
N LYS A 376 -5.66 3.48 2.35
CA LYS A 376 -6.65 3.35 1.28
C LYS A 376 -6.69 1.91 0.80
N ASN A 377 -7.89 1.31 0.78
CA ASN A 377 -8.09 -0.06 0.30
C ASN A 377 -7.91 -0.23 -1.22
N LEU A 378 -8.05 0.86 -1.97
CA LEU A 378 -7.87 0.91 -3.43
C LEU A 378 -6.64 1.73 -3.81
N ARG A 379 -6.29 1.71 -5.09
CA ARG A 379 -5.34 2.70 -5.63
C ARG A 379 -5.99 4.08 -5.58
N VAL A 380 -5.24 5.08 -5.10
CA VAL A 380 -5.63 6.50 -5.17
C VAL A 380 -5.87 6.86 -6.64
N CYS A 381 -6.78 7.80 -6.96
CA CYS A 381 -6.94 8.28 -8.33
C CYS A 381 -6.00 9.45 -8.65
N ASP A 382 -5.74 9.70 -9.94
CA ASP A 382 -4.81 10.76 -10.40
C ASP A 382 -5.16 12.13 -9.82
N ASP A 383 -6.47 12.43 -9.78
CA ASP A 383 -7.00 13.66 -9.21
C ASP A 383 -6.78 13.77 -7.69
N CYS A 384 -7.10 12.72 -6.92
CA CYS A 384 -6.87 12.71 -5.47
C CYS A 384 -5.39 12.81 -5.13
N HIS A 385 -4.50 12.16 -5.91
CA HIS A 385 -3.07 12.31 -5.74
C HIS A 385 -2.65 13.77 -5.92
N LYS A 386 -3.07 14.41 -7.03
CA LYS A 386 -2.69 15.81 -7.30
C LYS A 386 -3.25 16.78 -6.27
N VAL A 387 -4.48 16.56 -5.83
CA VAL A 387 -5.11 17.37 -4.78
C VAL A 387 -4.39 17.20 -3.46
N THR A 388 -3.94 15.99 -3.13
CA THR A 388 -3.19 15.75 -1.89
C THR A 388 -1.85 16.49 -1.89
N GLU A 389 -1.14 16.55 -3.03
CA GLU A 389 0.04 17.41 -3.19
C GLU A 389 -0.30 18.87 -2.88
N LEU A 390 -1.32 19.42 -3.55
CA LEU A 390 -1.72 20.82 -3.37
C LEU A 390 -2.14 21.12 -1.93
N ILE A 391 -2.88 20.22 -1.28
CA ILE A 391 -3.26 20.37 0.13
C ILE A 391 -2.02 20.40 1.03
N SER A 392 -1.03 19.53 0.77
CA SER A 392 0.21 19.50 1.56
C SER A 392 0.94 20.85 1.55
N GLU A 393 0.94 21.55 0.41
CA GLU A 393 1.52 22.89 0.25
C GLU A 393 0.65 23.96 0.91
N ILE A 394 -0.64 24.01 0.56
CA ILE A 394 -1.59 25.06 0.99
C ILE A 394 -1.77 25.10 2.52
N PHE A 395 -1.78 23.93 3.14
CA PHE A 395 -2.01 23.78 4.57
C PHE A 395 -0.72 23.53 5.37
N ASN A 396 0.44 23.47 4.68
CA ASN A 396 1.74 23.19 5.29
C ASN A 396 1.69 21.98 6.23
N VAL A 397 1.22 20.86 5.68
CA VAL A 397 1.01 19.61 6.43
C VAL A 397 1.60 18.45 5.63
N GLU A 398 2.28 17.55 6.33
CA GLU A 398 2.72 16.30 5.73
C GLU A 398 1.55 15.30 5.70
N ILE A 399 1.28 14.73 4.53
CA ILE A 399 0.21 13.73 4.35
C ILE A 399 0.86 12.46 3.85
N ILE A 400 0.65 11.36 4.56
CA ILE A 400 1.19 10.04 4.24
C ILE A 400 0.00 9.16 3.87
N VAL A 401 -0.15 8.85 2.59
CA VAL A 401 -1.24 7.99 2.10
C VAL A 401 -0.66 6.64 1.67
N ARG A 402 -1.09 5.56 2.32
CA ARG A 402 -0.85 4.20 1.85
C ARG A 402 -1.97 3.79 0.90
N ASP A 403 -1.66 3.51 -0.36
CA ASP A 403 -2.59 2.80 -1.24
C ASP A 403 -2.46 1.27 -1.05
N ARG A 404 -3.00 0.45 -1.97
CA ARG A 404 -2.90 -1.01 -1.85
C ARG A 404 -1.49 -1.55 -1.60
N VAL A 405 -0.47 -0.93 -2.19
CA VAL A 405 0.88 -1.52 -2.25
C VAL A 405 2.00 -0.57 -1.86
N ARG A 406 1.76 0.74 -1.75
CA ARG A 406 2.81 1.72 -1.47
C ARG A 406 2.33 2.91 -0.65
N PHE A 407 3.30 3.63 -0.12
CA PHE A 407 3.11 4.93 0.48
C PHE A 407 3.45 6.07 -0.48
N HIS A 408 2.63 7.10 -0.40
CA HIS A 408 2.83 8.41 -0.99
C HIS A 408 3.06 9.38 0.15
N HIS A 409 4.23 10.02 0.18
CA HIS A 409 4.56 11.05 1.16
C HIS A 409 4.42 12.41 0.48
N PHE A 410 3.34 13.11 0.80
CA PHE A 410 3.05 14.44 0.28
C PHE A 410 3.56 15.49 1.25
N LYS A 411 4.46 16.34 0.76
CA LYS A 411 5.05 17.43 1.53
C LYS A 411 5.48 18.55 0.61
N ASP A 412 5.20 19.79 1.01
CA ASP A 412 5.60 21.00 0.29
C ASP A 412 5.21 20.98 -1.20
N GLY A 413 4.04 20.43 -1.52
CA GLY A 413 3.52 20.37 -2.90
C GLY A 413 4.10 19.25 -3.76
N SER A 414 4.85 18.32 -3.17
CA SER A 414 5.50 17.21 -3.86
C SER A 414 5.18 15.86 -3.23
N CYS A 415 5.12 14.81 -4.04
CA CYS A 415 5.00 13.43 -3.57
C CYS A 415 6.32 12.65 -3.69
N SER A 416 6.60 11.75 -2.74
CA SER A 416 7.75 10.83 -2.82
C SER A 416 7.80 9.95 -4.08
N CYS A 417 6.66 9.75 -4.76
CA CYS A 417 6.61 9.00 -6.01
C CYS A 417 7.04 9.82 -7.24
N MET A 418 7.18 11.14 -7.12
CA MET A 418 7.54 12.05 -8.22
C MET A 418 6.61 11.92 -9.46
N ASP A 419 5.30 11.78 -9.21
CA ASP A 419 4.27 11.50 -10.23
C ASP A 419 4.47 10.19 -11.02
N TYR A 420 5.38 9.31 -10.58
CA TYR A 420 5.62 8.00 -11.18
C TYR A 420 4.97 6.91 -10.33
N TRP A 421 3.67 6.71 -10.53
CA TRP A 421 2.91 5.78 -9.70
C TRP A 421 1.78 5.03 -10.41
#